data_AF-A0A0E3RJ25-F1
#
_entry.id   AF-A0A0E3RJ25-F1
#
_cell.length_a   1.000
_cell.length_b   1.000
_cell.length_c   1.000
_cell.angle_alpha   90.00
_cell.angle_beta   90.00
_cell.angle_gamma   90.00
#
_symmetry.space_group_name_H-M   'P 1'
#
loop_
_entity.id
_entity.type
_entity.pdbx_description
1 polymer ?
#
loop_
_entity_poly.entity_id
_entity_poly.type
_entity_poly.pdbx_seq_one_letter_code
_entity_poly.pdbx_strand_id
1 'polypeptide(L)'
;MITLNEAEAVDAGISSVEERNESRVFQALDSLTGIAEGFISENEEADAARVILSISDIAQAATQEGMELVTISSVLALGKLAKAAAKKGHVMALNRATVATGKLGKVAASNSMEAGSKVAATTLMEIWNFSYPENKDREELFAFSLLLKDIGAAAAGQGMEEALLNAVTCLGEAGKKEAAEKLETETINTLLLLEEIGGLAAEKYFDEALSSVALSIEETGKIALKKGLREAALQSQWALESLKIQAEEKALTNSPIVAEMALESFKFTDIAETSENIEKLHEIKEIQKKVYSGL
;
A
#
# COMPACT_ATOMS: atom_id res chain seq x y z
N MET A 1 13.84 24.28 -22.91
CA MET A 1 13.25 22.97 -22.59
C MET A 1 12.22 22.70 -23.68
N ILE A 2 12.41 21.65 -24.49
CA ILE A 2 11.46 21.30 -25.56
C ILE A 2 10.36 20.51 -24.87
N THR A 3 9.15 21.05 -24.84
CA THR A 3 7.97 20.32 -24.36
C THR A 3 7.53 19.36 -25.46
N LEU A 4 7.72 18.06 -25.24
CA LEU A 4 7.20 17.03 -26.13
C LEU A 4 5.67 17.02 -26.04
N ASN A 5 4.98 16.75 -27.15
CA ASN A 5 3.58 16.37 -27.05
C ASN A 5 3.45 14.96 -26.45
N GLU A 6 2.25 14.54 -26.09
CA GLU A 6 2.08 13.29 -25.36
C GLU A 6 2.61 12.05 -26.12
N ALA A 7 2.26 11.90 -27.40
CA ALA A 7 2.69 10.75 -28.19
C ALA A 7 4.23 10.72 -28.32
N GLU A 8 4.84 11.87 -28.60
CA GLU A 8 6.30 12.01 -28.66
C GLU A 8 6.96 11.68 -27.31
N ALA A 9 6.37 12.10 -26.19
CA ALA A 9 6.89 11.83 -24.86
C ALA A 9 6.80 10.35 -24.51
N VAL A 10 5.72 9.66 -24.91
CA VAL A 10 5.57 8.21 -24.71
C VAL A 10 6.61 7.44 -25.52
N ASP A 11 6.70 7.69 -26.82
CA ASP A 11 7.65 6.99 -27.70
C ASP A 11 9.10 7.23 -27.27
N ALA A 12 9.43 8.49 -26.91
CA ALA A 12 10.74 8.84 -26.40
C ALA A 12 11.03 8.16 -25.06
N GLY A 13 10.05 8.08 -24.15
CA GLY A 13 10.21 7.43 -22.86
C GLY A 13 10.53 5.95 -22.99
N ILE A 14 9.72 5.20 -23.76
CA ILE A 14 9.91 3.75 -23.98
C ILE A 14 11.28 3.48 -24.64
N SER A 15 11.58 4.17 -25.74
CA SER A 15 12.86 3.98 -26.44
C SER A 15 14.07 4.32 -25.56
N SER A 16 13.93 5.34 -24.70
CA SER A 16 15.01 5.73 -23.78
C SER A 16 15.25 4.72 -22.67
N VAL A 17 14.21 3.99 -22.25
CA VAL A 17 14.36 2.86 -21.31
C VAL A 17 15.18 1.75 -21.96
N GLU A 18 14.86 1.38 -23.20
CA GLU A 18 15.60 0.36 -23.97
C GLU A 18 17.07 0.77 -24.19
N GLU A 19 17.31 2.06 -24.45
CA GLU A 19 18.66 2.65 -24.58
C GLU A 19 19.38 2.81 -23.24
N ARG A 20 18.71 2.55 -22.11
CA ARG A 20 19.19 2.82 -20.74
C ARG A 20 19.64 4.26 -20.50
N ASN A 21 18.94 5.20 -21.13
CA ASN A 21 19.25 6.62 -21.04
C ASN A 21 18.35 7.32 -20.02
N GLU A 22 18.70 7.22 -18.73
CA GLU A 22 17.92 7.80 -17.62
C GLU A 22 17.59 9.28 -17.83
N SER A 23 18.53 10.07 -18.37
CA SER A 23 18.31 11.51 -18.58
C SER A 23 17.16 11.77 -19.56
N ARG A 24 17.01 10.96 -20.60
CA ARG A 24 15.90 11.09 -21.56
C ARG A 24 14.61 10.51 -20.99
N VAL A 25 14.69 9.45 -20.19
CA VAL A 25 13.53 8.93 -19.45
C VAL A 25 12.96 10.00 -18.50
N PHE A 26 13.82 10.71 -17.75
CA PHE A 26 13.39 11.83 -16.91
C PHE A 26 12.70 12.94 -17.72
N GLN A 27 13.25 13.32 -18.88
CA GLN A 27 12.64 14.35 -19.72
C GLN A 27 11.26 13.94 -20.24
N ALA A 28 11.11 12.68 -20.64
CA ALA A 28 9.82 12.13 -21.08
C ALA A 28 8.79 12.15 -19.94
N LEU A 29 9.17 11.63 -18.76
CA LEU A 29 8.29 11.58 -17.59
C LEU A 29 7.92 12.96 -17.06
N ASP A 30 8.85 13.92 -17.05
CA ASP A 30 8.58 15.30 -16.66
C ASP A 30 7.59 15.96 -17.64
N SER A 31 7.76 15.73 -18.95
CA SER A 31 6.83 16.21 -19.97
C SER A 31 5.42 15.62 -19.77
N LEU A 32 5.32 14.30 -19.59
CA LEU A 32 4.03 13.64 -19.34
C LEU A 32 3.39 14.10 -18.03
N THR A 33 4.18 14.32 -16.98
CA THR A 33 3.68 14.85 -15.70
C THR A 33 3.09 16.24 -15.89
N GLY A 34 3.78 17.13 -16.63
CA GLY A 34 3.26 18.45 -16.98
C GLY A 34 1.96 18.40 -17.80
N ILE A 35 1.87 17.47 -18.76
CA ILE A 35 0.66 17.26 -19.56
C ILE A 35 -0.51 16.80 -18.68
N ALA A 36 -0.30 15.80 -17.81
CA ALA A 36 -1.32 15.31 -16.89
C ALA A 36 -1.79 16.40 -15.91
N GLU A 37 -0.89 17.25 -15.42
CA GLU A 37 -1.24 18.42 -14.60
C GLU A 37 -2.08 19.44 -15.38
N GLY A 38 -1.78 19.66 -16.65
CA GLY A 38 -2.57 20.47 -17.57
C GLY A 38 -4.01 19.96 -17.66
N PHE A 39 -4.18 18.68 -17.99
CA PHE A 39 -5.50 18.04 -18.08
C PHE A 39 -6.28 18.09 -16.76
N ILE A 40 -5.64 17.83 -15.62
CA ILE A 40 -6.27 17.99 -14.29
C ILE A 40 -6.76 19.43 -14.08
N SER A 41 -5.96 20.41 -14.49
CA SER A 41 -6.26 21.84 -14.33
C SER A 41 -7.45 22.27 -15.20
N GLU A 42 -7.53 21.74 -16.41
CA GLU A 42 -8.56 21.99 -17.43
C GLU A 42 -9.84 21.16 -17.23
N ASN A 43 -9.86 20.28 -16.22
CA ASN A 43 -10.95 19.34 -15.90
C ASN A 43 -11.16 18.23 -16.96
N GLU A 44 -10.09 17.86 -17.65
CA GLU A 44 -10.06 16.75 -18.60
C GLU A 44 -9.60 15.46 -17.88
N GLU A 45 -10.44 14.98 -16.96
CA GLU A 45 -10.09 13.86 -16.07
C GLU A 45 -9.72 12.56 -16.82
N ALA A 46 -10.42 12.25 -17.91
CA ALA A 46 -10.15 11.07 -18.73
C ALA A 46 -8.78 11.12 -19.38
N ASP A 47 -8.40 12.28 -19.91
CA ASP A 47 -7.10 12.48 -20.52
C ASP A 47 -5.98 12.47 -19.47
N ALA A 48 -6.18 13.11 -18.32
CA ALA A 48 -5.26 13.01 -17.18
C ALA A 48 -5.04 11.54 -16.76
N ALA A 49 -6.10 10.77 -16.59
CA ALA A 49 -6.03 9.37 -16.20
C ALA A 49 -5.33 8.48 -17.25
N ARG A 50 -5.44 8.84 -18.53
CA ARG A 50 -4.74 8.20 -19.64
C ARG A 50 -3.25 8.53 -19.64
N VAL A 51 -2.86 9.78 -19.39
CA VAL A 51 -1.44 10.16 -19.31
C VAL A 51 -0.77 9.56 -18.07
N ILE A 52 -1.47 9.49 -16.94
CA ILE A 52 -0.98 8.80 -15.72
C ILE A 52 -0.65 7.33 -16.01
N LEU A 53 -1.43 6.66 -16.86
CA LEU A 53 -1.08 5.30 -17.31
C LEU A 53 0.23 5.27 -18.06
N SER A 54 0.42 6.14 -19.05
CA SER A 54 1.65 6.19 -19.83
C SER A 54 2.87 6.43 -18.95
N ILE A 55 2.76 7.32 -17.95
CA ILE A 55 3.78 7.52 -16.91
C ILE A 55 4.07 6.21 -16.18
N SER A 56 3.03 5.51 -15.73
CA SER A 56 3.15 4.24 -15.01
C SER A 56 3.82 3.14 -15.84
N ASP A 57 3.52 3.05 -17.14
CA ASP A 57 4.07 2.03 -18.02
C ASP A 57 5.56 2.25 -18.27
N ILE A 58 5.96 3.49 -18.57
CA ILE A 58 7.38 3.86 -18.75
C ILE A 58 8.15 3.68 -17.44
N ALA A 59 7.59 4.12 -16.31
CA ALA A 59 8.23 3.99 -15.01
C ALA A 59 8.42 2.52 -14.60
N GLN A 60 7.44 1.65 -14.86
CA GLN A 60 7.58 0.21 -14.61
C GLN A 60 8.68 -0.40 -15.47
N ALA A 61 8.75 -0.06 -16.76
CA ALA A 61 9.83 -0.52 -17.63
C ALA A 61 11.21 -0.06 -17.12
N ALA A 62 11.33 1.22 -16.73
CA ALA A 62 12.56 1.76 -16.15
C ALA A 62 12.95 1.04 -14.84
N THR A 63 11.97 0.71 -14.01
CA THR A 63 12.17 -0.03 -12.76
C THR A 63 12.71 -1.44 -13.02
N GLN A 64 12.18 -2.14 -14.04
CA GLN A 64 12.65 -3.46 -14.44
C GLN A 64 14.09 -3.42 -14.99
N GLU A 65 14.50 -2.30 -15.58
CA GLU A 65 15.88 -2.07 -16.04
C GLU A 65 16.83 -1.57 -14.95
N GLY A 66 16.38 -1.49 -13.69
CA GLY A 66 17.25 -1.13 -12.56
C GLY A 66 17.40 0.38 -12.31
N MET A 67 16.58 1.24 -12.94
CA MET A 67 16.70 2.71 -12.84
C MET A 67 16.04 3.28 -11.57
N GLU A 68 16.63 3.05 -10.39
CA GLU A 68 15.98 3.38 -9.10
C GLU A 68 15.66 4.88 -8.92
N LEU A 69 16.51 5.79 -9.40
CA LEU A 69 16.22 7.24 -9.32
C LEU A 69 15.04 7.64 -10.19
N VAL A 70 14.88 7.00 -11.36
CA VAL A 70 13.71 7.19 -12.22
C VAL A 70 12.45 6.68 -11.52
N THR A 71 12.53 5.51 -10.88
CA THR A 71 11.44 4.96 -10.07
C THR A 71 10.99 5.93 -8.98
N ILE A 72 11.92 6.43 -8.16
CA ILE A 72 11.64 7.37 -7.07
C ILE A 72 10.99 8.65 -7.61
N SER A 73 11.55 9.23 -8.67
CA SER A 73 10.99 10.45 -9.26
C SER A 73 9.59 10.22 -9.83
N SER A 74 9.34 9.07 -10.43
CA SER A 74 8.04 8.70 -10.99
C SER A 74 6.99 8.54 -9.90
N VAL A 75 7.34 7.87 -8.80
CA VAL A 75 6.48 7.74 -7.61
C VAL A 75 6.09 9.12 -7.07
N LEU A 76 7.06 10.04 -6.91
CA LEU A 76 6.78 11.38 -6.42
C LEU A 76 5.91 12.20 -7.38
N ALA A 77 6.12 12.05 -8.69
CA ALA A 77 5.27 12.67 -9.71
C ALA A 77 3.83 12.15 -9.64
N LEU A 78 3.64 10.83 -9.50
CA LEU A 78 2.32 10.22 -9.30
C LEU A 78 1.64 10.72 -8.02
N GLY A 79 2.39 10.87 -6.92
CA GLY A 79 1.88 11.47 -5.68
C GLY A 79 1.42 12.92 -5.86
N LYS A 80 2.18 13.72 -6.62
CA LYS A 80 1.80 15.10 -6.97
C LYS A 80 0.52 15.14 -7.81
N LEU A 81 0.41 14.27 -8.81
CA LEU A 81 -0.78 14.14 -9.66
C LEU A 81 -2.00 13.69 -8.86
N ALA A 82 -1.86 12.70 -7.98
CA ALA A 82 -2.91 12.26 -7.06
C ALA A 82 -3.41 13.42 -6.19
N LYS A 83 -2.49 14.22 -5.64
CA LYS A 83 -2.84 15.41 -4.85
C LYS A 83 -3.58 16.48 -5.65
N ALA A 84 -3.16 16.71 -6.90
CA ALA A 84 -3.82 17.64 -7.80
C ALA A 84 -5.24 17.16 -8.16
N ALA A 85 -5.38 15.87 -8.49
CA ALA A 85 -6.65 15.24 -8.79
C ALA A 85 -7.62 15.29 -7.60
N ALA A 86 -7.16 14.94 -6.40
CA ALA A 86 -7.96 15.01 -5.17
C ALA A 86 -8.50 16.42 -4.91
N LYS A 87 -7.67 17.46 -5.07
CA LYS A 87 -8.11 18.87 -4.91
C LYS A 87 -9.17 19.31 -5.91
N LYS A 88 -9.25 18.64 -7.07
CA LYS A 88 -10.22 18.92 -8.12
C LYS A 88 -11.46 18.03 -8.06
N GLY A 89 -11.46 17.02 -7.19
CA GLY A 89 -12.53 16.01 -7.14
C GLY A 89 -12.47 15.00 -8.30
N HIS A 90 -11.31 14.87 -8.97
CA HIS A 90 -11.10 13.94 -10.08
C HIS A 90 -10.78 12.54 -9.56
N VAL A 91 -11.82 11.77 -9.22
CA VAL A 91 -11.73 10.44 -8.61
C VAL A 91 -11.00 9.42 -9.50
N MET A 92 -11.27 9.38 -10.81
CA MET A 92 -10.61 8.47 -11.74
C MET A 92 -9.11 8.75 -11.86
N ALA A 93 -8.71 10.01 -11.96
CA ALA A 93 -7.29 10.39 -12.03
C ALA A 93 -6.58 10.10 -10.69
N LEU A 94 -7.23 10.39 -9.56
CA LEU A 94 -6.73 10.05 -8.22
C LEU A 94 -6.53 8.54 -8.05
N ASN A 95 -7.53 7.75 -8.38
CA ASN A 95 -7.47 6.29 -8.28
C ASN A 95 -6.38 5.72 -9.18
N ARG A 96 -6.27 6.23 -10.41
CA ARG A 96 -5.21 5.82 -11.33
C ARG A 96 -3.82 6.09 -10.76
N ALA A 97 -3.59 7.30 -10.25
CA ALA A 97 -2.29 7.67 -9.68
C ALA A 97 -1.97 6.84 -8.42
N THR A 98 -2.97 6.54 -7.59
CA THR A 98 -2.83 5.68 -6.41
C THR A 98 -2.41 4.26 -6.81
N VAL A 99 -3.13 3.65 -7.75
CA VAL A 99 -2.83 2.29 -8.25
C VAL A 99 -1.45 2.25 -8.91
N ALA A 100 -1.12 3.22 -9.76
CA ALA A 100 0.19 3.33 -10.38
C ALA A 100 1.32 3.41 -9.35
N THR A 101 1.14 4.23 -8.30
CA THR A 101 2.11 4.37 -7.19
C THR A 101 2.36 3.04 -6.51
N GLY A 102 1.29 2.32 -6.14
CA GLY A 102 1.41 1.04 -5.44
C GLY A 102 2.01 -0.08 -6.31
N LYS A 103 1.59 -0.17 -7.58
CA LYS A 103 2.18 -1.12 -8.53
C LYS A 103 3.66 -0.85 -8.74
N LEU A 104 4.03 0.41 -8.93
CA LEU A 104 5.43 0.80 -9.10
C LEU A 104 6.25 0.46 -7.84
N GLY A 105 5.69 0.69 -6.65
CA GLY A 105 6.31 0.27 -5.38
C GLY A 105 6.54 -1.24 -5.29
N LYS A 106 5.56 -2.04 -5.71
CA LYS A 106 5.68 -3.51 -5.74
C LYS A 106 6.75 -3.96 -6.73
N VAL A 107 6.78 -3.37 -7.93
CA VAL A 107 7.79 -3.69 -8.94
C VAL A 107 9.18 -3.27 -8.46
N ALA A 108 9.31 -2.09 -7.83
CA ALA A 108 10.54 -1.62 -7.22
C ALA A 108 11.04 -2.62 -6.16
N ALA A 109 10.15 -3.01 -5.24
CA ALA A 109 10.46 -4.01 -4.24
C ALA A 109 10.87 -5.35 -4.88
N SER A 110 10.16 -5.80 -5.92
CA SER A 110 10.48 -7.05 -6.62
C SER A 110 11.84 -7.03 -7.33
N ASN A 111 12.37 -5.84 -7.64
CA ASN A 111 13.68 -5.61 -8.27
C ASN A 111 14.73 -5.08 -7.28
N SER A 112 14.56 -5.34 -5.98
CA SER A 112 15.54 -4.98 -4.94
C SER A 112 15.83 -3.48 -4.79
N MET A 113 14.87 -2.62 -5.17
CA MET A 113 14.94 -1.17 -4.98
C MET A 113 14.28 -0.78 -3.65
N GLU A 114 15.04 -0.88 -2.56
CA GLU A 114 14.55 -0.60 -1.21
C GLU A 114 14.11 0.85 -1.04
N ALA A 115 14.86 1.82 -1.58
CA ALA A 115 14.48 3.22 -1.48
C ALA A 115 13.24 3.52 -2.34
N GLY A 116 13.19 2.99 -3.56
CA GLY A 116 12.02 3.13 -4.45
C GLY A 116 10.73 2.61 -3.84
N SER A 117 10.77 1.41 -3.24
CA SER A 117 9.61 0.80 -2.60
C SER A 117 9.18 1.52 -1.31
N LYS A 118 10.13 1.99 -0.48
CA LYS A 118 9.84 2.82 0.70
C LYS A 118 9.13 4.11 0.31
N VAL A 119 9.66 4.83 -0.68
CA VAL A 119 9.04 6.07 -1.17
C VAL A 119 7.62 5.79 -1.66
N ALA A 120 7.40 4.70 -2.40
CA ALA A 120 6.05 4.34 -2.87
C ALA A 120 5.05 4.10 -1.73
N ALA A 121 5.42 3.34 -0.70
CA ALA A 121 4.54 3.10 0.45
C ALA A 121 4.24 4.40 1.22
N THR A 122 5.25 5.25 1.43
CA THR A 122 5.04 6.56 2.09
C THR A 122 4.18 7.48 1.23
N THR A 123 4.41 7.54 -0.08
CA THR A 123 3.59 8.33 -1.00
C THR A 123 2.14 7.84 -1.04
N LEU A 124 1.89 6.52 -1.02
CA LEU A 124 0.54 6.00 -0.83
C LEU A 124 -0.09 6.54 0.46
N MET A 125 0.62 6.48 1.59
CA MET A 125 0.09 7.00 2.85
C MET A 125 -0.21 8.50 2.81
N GLU A 126 0.65 9.29 2.15
CA GLU A 126 0.37 10.71 1.89
C GLU A 126 -0.90 10.88 1.05
N ILE A 127 -1.07 10.10 -0.01
CA ILE A 127 -2.27 10.09 -0.85
C ILE A 127 -3.51 9.83 -0.02
N TRP A 128 -3.47 8.80 0.83
CA TRP A 128 -4.56 8.50 1.76
C TRP A 128 -4.89 9.71 2.63
N ASN A 129 -3.90 10.34 3.23
CA ASN A 129 -4.11 11.43 4.19
C ASN A 129 -4.85 12.64 3.65
N PHE A 130 -4.67 12.98 2.37
CA PHE A 130 -5.38 14.11 1.76
C PHE A 130 -6.64 13.70 0.99
N SER A 131 -6.88 12.39 0.79
CA SER A 131 -8.06 11.85 0.09
C SER A 131 -9.10 11.22 1.03
N TYR A 132 -8.84 11.17 2.33
CA TYR A 132 -9.69 10.56 3.36
C TYR A 132 -10.49 11.62 4.15
N PRO A 133 -11.80 11.45 4.48
CA PRO A 133 -12.76 10.40 4.13
C PRO A 133 -13.97 10.87 3.31
N GLU A 134 -13.91 12.00 2.59
CA GLU A 134 -15.05 12.42 1.77
C GLU A 134 -15.21 11.50 0.54
N ASN A 135 -16.16 10.55 0.65
CA ASN A 135 -16.72 9.73 -0.43
C ASN A 135 -15.83 8.64 -1.07
N LYS A 136 -14.93 7.98 -0.32
CA LYS A 136 -14.28 6.76 -0.86
C LYS A 136 -15.22 5.57 -0.84
N ASP A 137 -15.29 4.85 -1.97
CA ASP A 137 -15.98 3.56 -2.02
C ASP A 137 -15.13 2.47 -1.36
N ARG A 138 -15.80 1.43 -0.88
CA ARG A 138 -15.21 0.28 -0.18
C ARG A 138 -14.06 -0.37 -0.96
N GLU A 139 -14.21 -0.51 -2.27
CA GLU A 139 -13.21 -1.11 -3.14
C GLU A 139 -11.91 -0.29 -3.19
N GLU A 140 -12.00 1.04 -3.06
CA GLU A 140 -10.83 1.93 -3.05
C GLU A 140 -10.02 1.78 -1.75
N LEU A 141 -10.71 1.61 -0.62
CA LEU A 141 -10.08 1.35 0.67
C LEU A 141 -9.37 -0.01 0.67
N PHE A 142 -10.02 -1.04 0.13
CA PHE A 142 -9.42 -2.37 -0.04
C PHE A 142 -8.21 -2.31 -0.97
N ALA A 143 -8.33 -1.64 -2.12
CA ALA A 143 -7.24 -1.48 -3.09
C ALA A 143 -6.01 -0.85 -2.44
N PHE A 144 -6.21 0.18 -1.63
CA PHE A 144 -5.13 0.84 -0.92
C PHE A 144 -4.35 -0.12 0.01
N SER A 145 -5.05 -0.81 0.89
CA SER A 145 -4.42 -1.75 1.83
C SER A 145 -3.75 -2.93 1.10
N LEU A 146 -4.34 -3.41 0.00
CA LEU A 146 -3.74 -4.43 -0.85
C LEU A 146 -2.46 -3.96 -1.54
N LEU A 147 -2.40 -2.72 -2.02
CA LEU A 147 -1.18 -2.16 -2.63
C LEU A 147 -0.04 -2.06 -1.62
N LEU A 148 -0.31 -1.59 -0.39
CA LEU A 148 0.69 -1.58 0.69
C LEU A 148 1.16 -2.99 1.03
N LYS A 149 0.22 -3.95 1.11
CA LYS A 149 0.55 -5.36 1.35
C LYS A 149 1.41 -5.96 0.27
N ASP A 150 1.10 -5.68 -0.99
CA ASP A 150 1.87 -6.17 -2.14
C ASP A 150 3.31 -5.61 -2.15
N ILE A 151 3.50 -4.34 -1.77
CA ILE A 151 4.84 -3.76 -1.58
C ILE A 151 5.59 -4.50 -0.46
N GLY A 152 4.96 -4.65 0.71
CA GLY A 152 5.58 -5.30 1.87
C GLY A 152 5.94 -6.77 1.60
N ALA A 153 5.04 -7.51 0.96
CA ALA A 153 5.28 -8.91 0.61
C ALA A 153 6.43 -9.06 -0.40
N ALA A 154 6.51 -8.19 -1.42
CA ALA A 154 7.62 -8.18 -2.36
C ALA A 154 8.95 -7.80 -1.67
N ALA A 155 8.91 -6.82 -0.75
CA ALA A 155 10.08 -6.42 0.03
C ALA A 155 10.61 -7.55 0.91
N ALA A 156 9.71 -8.25 1.63
CA ALA A 156 10.05 -9.45 2.40
C ALA A 156 10.68 -10.54 1.51
N GLY A 157 10.09 -10.78 0.34
CA GLY A 157 10.58 -11.74 -0.65
C GLY A 157 12.03 -11.51 -1.05
N GLN A 158 12.43 -10.24 -1.23
CA GLN A 158 13.77 -9.81 -1.62
C GLN A 158 14.70 -9.48 -0.45
N GLY A 159 14.26 -9.70 0.78
CA GLY A 159 15.09 -9.50 1.97
C GLY A 159 15.27 -8.05 2.43
N MET A 160 14.39 -7.14 2.02
CA MET A 160 14.44 -5.71 2.37
C MET A 160 13.59 -5.41 3.61
N GLU A 161 14.16 -5.63 4.80
CA GLU A 161 13.44 -5.47 6.06
C GLU A 161 12.97 -4.03 6.29
N GLU A 162 13.72 -3.00 5.88
CA GLU A 162 13.29 -1.61 6.09
C GLU A 162 12.10 -1.24 5.20
N ALA A 163 12.08 -1.72 3.95
CA ALA A 163 10.94 -1.51 3.06
C ALA A 163 9.69 -2.24 3.56
N LEU A 164 9.86 -3.45 4.07
CA LEU A 164 8.79 -4.20 4.75
C LEU A 164 8.25 -3.43 5.96
N LEU A 165 9.14 -2.95 6.85
CA LEU A 165 8.77 -2.17 8.03
C LEU A 165 7.97 -0.92 7.64
N ASN A 166 8.39 -0.22 6.59
CA ASN A 166 7.70 0.97 6.11
C ASN A 166 6.29 0.65 5.57
N ALA A 167 6.14 -0.45 4.82
CA ALA A 167 4.84 -0.91 4.33
C ALA A 167 3.91 -1.33 5.49
N VAL A 168 4.43 -2.06 6.49
CA VAL A 168 3.70 -2.44 7.71
C VAL A 168 3.24 -1.22 8.48
N THR A 169 4.12 -0.24 8.68
CA THR A 169 3.79 1.01 9.38
C THR A 169 2.66 1.75 8.66
N CYS A 170 2.74 1.90 7.33
CA CYS A 170 1.70 2.55 6.55
C CYS A 170 0.37 1.77 6.60
N LEU A 171 0.41 0.44 6.55
CA LEU A 171 -0.78 -0.41 6.61
C LEU A 171 -1.43 -0.36 8.01
N GLY A 172 -0.62 -0.37 9.07
CA GLY A 172 -1.07 -0.16 10.45
C GLY A 172 -1.75 1.20 10.64
N GLU A 173 -1.17 2.28 10.10
CA GLU A 173 -1.80 3.60 10.11
C GLU A 173 -3.14 3.62 9.36
N ALA A 174 -3.27 2.90 8.25
CA ALA A 174 -4.55 2.74 7.55
C ALA A 174 -5.59 2.05 8.43
N GLY A 175 -5.23 0.92 9.05
CA GLY A 175 -6.11 0.15 9.94
C GLY A 175 -6.58 0.97 11.15
N LYS A 176 -5.69 1.75 11.76
CA LYS A 176 -6.05 2.67 12.86
C LYS A 176 -7.09 3.71 12.43
N LYS A 177 -6.99 4.24 11.22
CA LYS A 177 -7.95 5.23 10.68
C LYS A 177 -9.30 4.59 10.37
N GLU A 178 -9.30 3.45 9.70
CA GLU A 178 -10.51 2.66 9.42
C GLU A 178 -11.26 2.33 10.71
N ALA A 179 -10.54 1.87 11.74
CA ALA A 179 -11.12 1.58 13.05
C ALA A 179 -11.68 2.86 13.71
N ALA A 180 -10.96 3.98 13.62
CA ALA A 180 -11.39 5.25 14.19
C ALA A 180 -12.70 5.77 13.56
N GLU A 181 -12.89 5.54 12.26
CA GLU A 181 -14.09 5.90 11.48
C GLU A 181 -15.19 4.82 11.49
N LYS A 182 -15.02 3.75 12.29
CA LYS A 182 -16.00 2.66 12.44
C LYS A 182 -16.23 1.83 11.18
N LEU A 183 -15.22 1.73 10.31
CA LEU A 183 -15.23 0.91 9.11
C LEU A 183 -14.79 -0.51 9.47
N GLU A 184 -15.68 -1.28 10.09
CA GLU A 184 -15.33 -2.57 10.70
C GLU A 184 -14.79 -3.58 9.69
N THR A 185 -15.38 -3.67 8.50
CA THR A 185 -14.96 -4.66 7.52
C THR A 185 -13.61 -4.31 6.90
N GLU A 186 -13.36 -3.02 6.67
CA GLU A 186 -12.10 -2.50 6.16
C GLU A 186 -11.00 -2.69 7.21
N THR A 187 -11.31 -2.43 8.49
CA THR A 187 -10.42 -2.70 9.62
C THR A 187 -10.03 -4.18 9.68
N ILE A 188 -10.99 -5.11 9.53
CA ILE A 188 -10.72 -6.56 9.50
C ILE A 188 -9.85 -6.91 8.28
N ASN A 189 -10.13 -6.35 7.11
CA ASN A 189 -9.30 -6.53 5.93
C ASN A 189 -7.84 -6.13 6.19
N THR A 190 -7.61 -4.95 6.80
CA THR A 190 -6.26 -4.49 7.14
C THR A 190 -5.58 -5.40 8.17
N LEU A 191 -6.31 -5.89 9.18
CA LEU A 191 -5.78 -6.84 10.16
C LEU A 191 -5.35 -8.18 9.53
N LEU A 192 -6.14 -8.71 8.60
CA LEU A 192 -5.79 -9.92 7.86
C LEU A 192 -4.53 -9.72 6.99
N LEU A 193 -4.43 -8.57 6.33
CA LEU A 193 -3.26 -8.24 5.52
C LEU A 193 -1.99 -8.04 6.38
N LEU A 194 -2.12 -7.44 7.55
CA LEU A 194 -1.04 -7.35 8.54
C LEU A 194 -0.61 -8.75 9.01
N GLU A 195 -1.55 -9.65 9.28
CA GLU A 195 -1.25 -11.05 9.63
C GLU A 195 -0.49 -11.76 8.51
N GLU A 196 -0.95 -11.65 7.26
CA GLU A 196 -0.28 -12.25 6.11
C GLU A 196 1.17 -11.75 5.96
N ILE A 197 1.39 -10.44 6.07
CA ILE A 197 2.74 -9.85 6.00
C ILE A 197 3.59 -10.24 7.21
N GLY A 198 2.99 -10.31 8.40
CA GLY A 198 3.67 -10.78 9.61
C GLY A 198 4.16 -12.22 9.46
N GLY A 199 3.37 -13.09 8.85
CA GLY A 199 3.82 -14.46 8.54
C GLY A 199 5.04 -14.48 7.61
N LEU A 200 5.05 -13.63 6.57
CA LEU A 200 6.22 -13.47 5.71
C LEU A 200 7.45 -12.94 6.49
N ALA A 201 7.25 -12.00 7.41
CA ALA A 201 8.32 -11.51 8.28
C ALA A 201 8.89 -12.64 9.16
N ALA A 202 8.03 -13.48 9.73
CA ALA A 202 8.44 -14.65 10.51
C ALA A 202 9.24 -15.66 9.66
N GLU A 203 8.75 -15.97 8.45
CA GLU A 203 9.44 -16.86 7.51
C GLU A 203 10.82 -16.37 7.10
N LYS A 204 11.01 -15.05 7.03
CA LYS A 204 12.26 -14.39 6.68
C LYS A 204 13.16 -14.04 7.86
N TYR A 205 12.75 -14.39 9.08
CA TYR A 205 13.45 -14.09 10.32
C TYR A 205 13.60 -12.58 10.61
N PHE A 206 12.66 -11.77 10.13
CA PHE A 206 12.59 -10.32 10.37
C PHE A 206 11.87 -10.03 11.69
N ASP A 207 12.61 -10.22 12.80
CA ASP A 207 12.11 -10.09 14.17
C ASP A 207 11.60 -8.67 14.48
N GLU A 208 12.28 -7.63 13.96
CA GLU A 208 11.88 -6.23 14.14
C GLU A 208 10.61 -5.92 13.35
N ALA A 209 10.56 -6.32 12.07
CA ALA A 209 9.36 -6.13 11.25
C ALA A 209 8.14 -6.85 11.83
N LEU A 210 8.30 -8.09 12.31
CA LEU A 210 7.21 -8.83 12.94
C LEU A 210 6.74 -8.19 14.25
N SER A 211 7.67 -7.67 15.05
CA SER A 211 7.32 -6.90 16.25
C SER A 211 6.52 -5.64 15.89
N SER A 212 6.88 -4.95 14.81
CA SER A 212 6.13 -3.79 14.29
C SER A 212 4.72 -4.17 13.79
N VAL A 213 4.57 -5.33 13.17
CA VAL A 213 3.25 -5.88 12.78
C VAL A 213 2.39 -6.09 14.03
N ALA A 214 2.94 -6.74 15.07
CA ALA A 214 2.20 -6.99 16.32
C ALA A 214 1.73 -5.69 16.98
N LEU A 215 2.59 -4.67 17.06
CA LEU A 215 2.22 -3.35 17.60
C LEU A 215 1.14 -2.66 16.75
N SER A 216 1.22 -2.77 15.42
CA SER A 216 0.21 -2.20 14.52
C SER A 216 -1.16 -2.86 14.70
N ILE A 217 -1.18 -4.19 14.88
CA ILE A 217 -2.38 -4.95 15.20
C ILE A 217 -2.93 -4.56 16.58
N GLU A 218 -2.06 -4.41 17.58
CA GLU A 218 -2.42 -3.99 18.95
C GLU A 218 -3.14 -2.64 18.96
N GLU A 219 -2.53 -1.62 18.34
CA GLU A 219 -3.09 -0.27 18.32
C GLU A 219 -4.43 -0.24 17.57
N THR A 220 -4.51 -0.95 16.44
CA THR A 220 -5.76 -1.09 15.66
C THR A 220 -6.84 -1.78 16.48
N GLY A 221 -6.50 -2.89 17.16
CA GLY A 221 -7.39 -3.65 18.02
C GLY A 221 -7.91 -2.84 19.21
N LYS A 222 -7.06 -2.04 19.85
CA LYS A 222 -7.46 -1.10 20.92
C LYS A 222 -8.45 -0.05 20.43
N ILE A 223 -8.23 0.52 19.25
CA ILE A 223 -9.16 1.49 18.66
C ILE A 223 -10.48 0.80 18.32
N ALA A 224 -10.44 -0.37 17.68
CA ALA A 224 -11.62 -1.17 17.34
C ALA A 224 -12.47 -1.47 18.59
N LEU A 225 -11.84 -1.94 19.66
CA LEU A 225 -12.50 -2.19 20.95
C LEU A 225 -13.16 -0.92 21.51
N LYS A 226 -12.43 0.19 21.55
CA LYS A 226 -12.95 1.48 22.01
C LYS A 226 -14.13 1.98 21.17
N LYS A 227 -14.17 1.63 19.89
CA LYS A 227 -15.21 2.04 18.93
C LYS A 227 -16.37 1.05 18.84
N GLY A 228 -16.30 -0.07 19.55
CA GLY A 228 -17.33 -1.12 19.58
C GLY A 228 -17.30 -2.04 18.36
N LEU A 229 -16.19 -2.07 17.60
CA LEU A 229 -15.99 -2.93 16.44
C LEU A 229 -15.52 -4.31 16.92
N ARG A 230 -16.48 -5.11 17.39
CA ARG A 230 -16.20 -6.36 18.11
C ARG A 230 -15.47 -7.38 17.25
N GLU A 231 -15.83 -7.50 15.99
CA GLU A 231 -15.25 -8.50 15.09
C GLU A 231 -13.82 -8.12 14.72
N ALA A 232 -13.54 -6.82 14.53
CA ALA A 232 -12.18 -6.33 14.34
C ALA A 232 -11.31 -6.53 15.60
N ALA A 233 -11.85 -6.26 16.79
CA ALA A 233 -11.13 -6.50 18.04
C ALA A 233 -10.81 -7.99 18.25
N LEU A 234 -11.73 -8.89 17.87
CA LEU A 234 -11.49 -10.33 17.91
C LEU A 234 -10.47 -10.78 16.85
N GLN A 235 -10.57 -10.28 15.62
CA GLN A 235 -9.60 -10.57 14.55
C GLN A 235 -8.18 -10.17 14.96
N SER A 236 -8.01 -9.01 15.61
CA SER A 236 -6.68 -8.58 16.08
C SER A 236 -6.08 -9.54 17.12
N GLN A 237 -6.89 -10.15 17.99
CA GLN A 237 -6.40 -11.18 18.92
C GLN A 237 -5.99 -12.46 18.19
N TRP A 238 -6.78 -12.93 17.23
CA TRP A 238 -6.41 -14.11 16.45
C TRP A 238 -5.15 -13.89 15.63
N ALA A 239 -5.02 -12.74 14.99
CA ALA A 239 -3.82 -12.38 14.24
C ALA A 239 -2.58 -12.34 15.15
N LEU A 240 -2.67 -11.76 16.36
CA LEU A 240 -1.56 -11.75 17.31
C LEU A 240 -1.20 -13.15 17.81
N GLU A 241 -2.18 -13.99 18.13
CA GLU A 241 -1.93 -15.37 18.58
C GLU A 241 -1.26 -16.20 17.46
N SER A 242 -1.77 -16.08 16.23
CA SER A 242 -1.20 -16.70 15.03
C SER A 242 0.26 -16.29 14.82
N LEU A 243 0.55 -14.99 14.87
CA LEU A 243 1.91 -14.46 14.68
C LEU A 243 2.86 -14.82 15.83
N LYS A 244 2.36 -14.88 17.07
CA LYS A 244 3.14 -15.36 18.22
C LYS A 244 3.60 -16.80 18.01
N ILE A 245 2.68 -17.70 17.63
CA ILE A 245 3.00 -19.10 17.36
C ILE A 245 4.04 -19.21 16.23
N GLN A 246 3.83 -18.48 15.13
CA GLN A 246 4.78 -18.48 14.01
C GLN A 246 6.17 -17.97 14.44
N ALA A 247 6.24 -16.93 15.28
CA ALA A 247 7.49 -16.42 15.82
C ALA A 247 8.21 -17.44 16.72
N GLU A 248 7.48 -18.12 17.60
CA GLU A 248 8.01 -19.18 18.47
C GLU A 248 8.54 -20.36 17.66
N GLU A 249 7.81 -20.81 16.64
CA GLU A 249 8.23 -21.88 15.73
C GLU A 249 9.52 -21.53 14.98
N LYS A 250 9.71 -20.25 14.66
CA LYS A 250 10.92 -19.72 14.02
C LYS A 250 12.03 -19.36 15.01
N ALA A 251 11.81 -19.55 16.31
CA ALA A 251 12.73 -19.21 17.39
C ALA A 251 13.19 -17.75 17.35
N LEU A 252 12.28 -16.83 16.98
CA LEU A 252 12.52 -15.39 17.07
C LEU A 252 12.57 -14.96 18.53
N THR A 253 13.33 -13.90 18.82
CA THR A 253 13.65 -13.54 20.20
C THR A 253 12.66 -12.52 20.76
N ASN A 254 12.35 -11.48 20.00
CA ASN A 254 11.57 -10.34 20.49
C ASN A 254 10.09 -10.43 20.13
N SER A 255 9.79 -10.79 18.89
CA SER A 255 8.44 -10.78 18.35
C SER A 255 7.42 -11.66 19.09
N PRO A 256 7.74 -12.87 19.63
CA PRO A 256 6.74 -13.62 20.39
C PRO A 256 6.40 -12.93 21.72
N ILE A 257 7.39 -12.27 22.35
CA ILE A 257 7.19 -11.50 23.59
C ILE A 257 6.33 -10.26 23.30
N VAL A 258 6.63 -9.54 22.21
CA VAL A 258 5.85 -8.36 21.79
C VAL A 258 4.41 -8.76 21.46
N ALA A 259 4.19 -9.86 20.76
CA ALA A 259 2.86 -10.36 20.44
C ALA A 259 2.06 -10.77 21.69
N GLU A 260 2.70 -11.44 22.66
CA GLU A 260 2.06 -11.77 23.94
C GLU A 260 1.71 -10.50 24.74
N MET A 261 2.63 -9.54 24.84
CA MET A 261 2.36 -8.25 25.50
C MET A 261 1.21 -7.50 24.83
N ALA A 262 1.16 -7.49 23.49
CA ALA A 262 0.07 -6.91 22.73
C ALA A 262 -1.28 -7.57 23.07
N LEU A 263 -1.35 -8.91 23.10
CA LEU A 263 -2.54 -9.67 23.50
C LEU A 263 -3.01 -9.33 24.92
N GLU A 264 -2.07 -9.24 25.86
CA GLU A 264 -2.37 -8.88 27.25
C GLU A 264 -2.92 -7.47 27.42
N SER A 265 -2.52 -6.55 26.53
CA SER A 265 -2.86 -5.14 26.63
C SER A 265 -4.31 -4.80 26.27
N PHE A 266 -5.03 -5.68 25.57
CA PHE A 266 -6.45 -5.50 25.23
C PHE A 266 -7.20 -6.85 25.12
N LYS A 267 -7.31 -7.58 26.24
CA LYS A 267 -8.14 -8.80 26.29
C LYS A 267 -9.62 -8.46 26.24
N PHE A 268 -10.31 -9.06 25.27
CA PHE A 268 -11.77 -8.97 25.12
C PHE A 268 -12.39 -10.03 26.03
N THR A 269 -12.73 -9.66 27.26
CA THR A 269 -13.15 -10.60 28.31
C THR A 269 -14.60 -11.10 28.17
N ASP A 270 -15.39 -10.53 27.25
CA ASP A 270 -16.84 -10.73 27.17
C ASP A 270 -17.28 -11.87 26.24
N ILE A 271 -16.37 -12.73 25.79
CA ILE A 271 -16.69 -13.78 24.81
C ILE A 271 -16.38 -15.15 25.41
N ALA A 272 -17.40 -15.73 26.04
CA ALA A 272 -17.59 -17.16 25.94
C ALA A 272 -17.92 -17.47 24.47
N GLU A 273 -17.01 -18.14 23.76
CA GLU A 273 -17.29 -18.83 22.49
C GLU A 273 -18.00 -17.98 21.40
N THR A 274 -17.32 -17.04 20.76
CA THR A 274 -17.71 -16.67 19.38
C THR A 274 -16.63 -17.17 18.44
N SER A 275 -16.99 -18.21 17.69
CA SER A 275 -16.26 -18.70 16.54
C SER A 275 -15.94 -17.57 15.57
N GLU A 276 -14.84 -17.71 14.84
CA GLU A 276 -14.53 -16.94 13.65
C GLU A 276 -15.75 -16.71 12.78
N ASN A 277 -16.03 -15.43 12.44
CA ASN A 277 -17.12 -15.09 11.54
C ASN A 277 -16.69 -15.41 10.10
N ILE A 278 -16.75 -16.69 9.76
CA ILE A 278 -16.32 -17.25 8.48
C ILE A 278 -17.04 -16.57 7.31
N GLU A 279 -18.31 -16.18 7.48
CA GLU A 279 -19.08 -15.48 6.45
C GLU A 279 -18.46 -14.13 6.11
N LYS A 280 -18.09 -13.34 7.12
CA LYS A 280 -17.45 -12.03 6.91
C LYS A 280 -16.05 -12.16 6.31
N LEU A 281 -15.29 -13.17 6.72
CA LEU A 281 -13.99 -13.46 6.09
C LEU A 281 -14.14 -13.85 4.62
N HIS A 282 -15.16 -14.65 4.29
CA HIS A 282 -15.46 -14.99 2.91
C HIS A 282 -15.85 -13.74 2.10
N GLU A 283 -16.68 -12.85 2.67
CA GLU A 283 -17.03 -11.57 2.05
C GLU A 283 -15.79 -10.72 1.75
N ILE A 284 -14.91 -10.55 2.73
CA ILE A 284 -13.64 -9.81 2.57
C ILE A 284 -12.81 -10.41 1.45
N LYS A 285 -12.64 -11.74 1.42
CA LYS A 285 -11.86 -12.43 0.38
C LYS A 285 -12.46 -12.25 -1.01
N GLU A 286 -13.79 -12.25 -1.15
CA GLU A 286 -14.43 -12.00 -2.44
C GLU A 286 -14.24 -10.54 -2.89
N ILE A 287 -14.26 -9.57 -1.98
CA ILE A 287 -13.96 -8.17 -2.30
C ILE A 287 -12.49 -8.03 -2.69
N GLN A 288 -11.56 -8.60 -1.94
CA GLN A 288 -10.13 -8.60 -2.29
C GLN A 288 -9.90 -9.18 -3.68
N LYS A 289 -10.54 -10.31 -4.00
CA LYS A 289 -10.47 -10.94 -5.32
C LYS A 289 -11.04 -10.04 -6.43
N LYS A 290 -12.18 -9.39 -6.17
CA LYS A 290 -12.77 -8.42 -7.10
C LYS A 290 -11.83 -7.25 -7.34
N VAL A 291 -11.28 -6.66 -6.27
CA VAL A 291 -10.33 -5.55 -6.35
C VAL A 291 -9.07 -5.96 -7.11
N TYR A 292 -8.50 -7.13 -6.81
CA TYR A 292 -7.34 -7.65 -7.55
C TYR A 292 -7.62 -7.84 -9.05
N SER A 293 -8.85 -8.18 -9.45
CA SER A 293 -9.20 -8.27 -10.87
C SER A 293 -9.23 -6.91 -11.59
N GLY A 294 -9.38 -5.82 -10.82
CA GLY A 294 -9.38 -4.44 -11.31
C GLY A 294 -8.06 -3.69 -11.13
N LEU A 295 -7.12 -4.24 -10.34
CA LEU A 295 -5.78 -3.68 -10.15
C LEU A 295 -4.88 -4.00 -11.34
#